data_AF-A0A956HAP7-F1
#
_entry.id   AF-A0A956HAP7-F1
#
_cell.length_a   1.000
_cell.length_b   1.000
_cell.length_c   1.000
_cell.angle_alpha   90.00
_cell.angle_beta   90.00
_cell.angle_gamma   90.00
#
_symmetry.space_group_name_H-M   'P 1'
#
loop_
_entity.id
_entity.type
_entity.pdbx_description
1 polymer ?
#
loop_
_entity_poly.entity_id
_entity_poly.type
_entity_poly.pdbx_seq_one_letter_code
_entity_poly.pdbx_strand_id
1 'polypeptide(L)'
;MSAARPSASAARRLQSGLGSGFGILLAGLALLALSACPDEPADDAGVGSDRSGCGEPGSHSMPIGDHSCVCEPGYDWCDEDSLIDFACCPVDDPDTGGETGEAPAQPCDADHLEQIVCVDDPQQPGPAGALVWACNGERWVEVPGYATFECQSQAFAFAYGCVPADPQPIFLCGHGPGTTCEEGPGGLCVDNEIIDTCVWGRRTIDRCSRLCGELEVNGPGFAGGNCKTIDAEQAACVCRE
;
A
#
# COMPACT_ATOMS: atom_id res chain seq x y z
N MET A 1 -18.24 -55.56 -13.01
CA MET A 1 -16.99 -56.26 -13.36
C MET A 1 -15.84 -55.34 -13.04
N SER A 2 -14.88 -55.83 -12.23
CA SER A 2 -13.49 -55.42 -12.01
C SER A 2 -13.06 -53.96 -12.26
N ALA A 3 -12.28 -53.29 -11.40
CA ALA A 3 -11.61 -53.72 -10.18
C ALA A 3 -11.21 -52.47 -9.37
N ALA A 4 -11.21 -52.63 -8.05
CA ALA A 4 -10.55 -51.75 -7.11
C ALA A 4 -9.02 -51.95 -7.13
N ARG A 5 -8.23 -50.90 -6.82
CA ARG A 5 -7.38 -50.79 -5.61
C ARG A 5 -6.31 -49.67 -5.70
N PRO A 6 -5.71 -49.26 -4.56
CA PRO A 6 -5.36 -47.86 -4.25
C PRO A 6 -3.85 -47.62 -4.01
N SER A 7 -3.55 -46.39 -3.53
CA SER A 7 -2.48 -46.03 -2.58
C SER A 7 -1.08 -45.78 -3.15
N ALA A 8 -0.54 -44.60 -2.85
CA ALA A 8 0.65 -44.49 -1.99
C ALA A 8 0.88 -43.04 -1.55
N SER A 9 0.90 -42.85 -0.23
CA SER A 9 1.49 -41.70 0.46
C SER A 9 2.98 -41.60 0.17
N ALA A 10 3.48 -40.38 -0.05
CA ALA A 10 4.90 -40.06 0.07
C ALA A 10 5.05 -38.87 1.02
N ALA A 11 5.09 -39.18 2.33
CA ALA A 11 5.55 -38.27 3.35
C ALA A 11 7.06 -38.05 3.16
N ARG A 12 7.46 -36.83 2.79
CA ARG A 12 8.88 -36.45 2.74
C ARG A 12 9.22 -35.63 3.98
N ARG A 13 9.78 -36.33 4.98
CA ARG A 13 10.52 -35.73 6.08
C ARG A 13 11.84 -35.18 5.54
N LEU A 14 12.10 -33.89 5.71
CA LEU A 14 13.44 -33.30 5.71
C LEU A 14 13.61 -32.69 7.11
N GLN A 15 14.14 -33.47 8.06
CA GLN A 15 15.55 -33.45 8.48
C GLN A 15 16.01 -32.06 8.95
N SER A 16 15.84 -31.90 10.26
CA SER A 16 16.53 -31.01 11.17
C SER A 16 18.06 -31.16 11.05
N GLY A 17 18.71 -30.11 10.56
CA GLY A 17 20.16 -29.92 10.62
C GLY A 17 20.53 -28.98 11.76
N LEU A 18 20.84 -29.55 12.92
CA LEU A 18 21.55 -28.87 14.01
C LEU A 18 22.99 -28.59 13.57
N GLY A 19 23.28 -27.34 13.23
CA GLY A 19 24.63 -26.82 13.00
C GLY A 19 25.07 -25.95 14.17
N SER A 20 25.59 -26.56 15.23
CA SER A 20 26.45 -25.88 16.19
C SER A 20 27.79 -25.53 15.54
N GLY A 21 28.26 -24.29 15.72
CA GLY A 21 29.70 -24.03 15.70
C GLY A 21 30.09 -22.64 15.23
N PHE A 22 31.00 -22.04 16.01
CA PHE A 22 31.84 -20.88 15.72
C PHE A 22 31.10 -19.54 15.76
N GLY A 23 31.50 -18.56 16.55
CA GLY A 23 32.78 -18.33 17.20
C GLY A 23 33.10 -16.85 17.01
N ILE A 24 33.10 -16.12 18.13
CA ILE A 24 33.99 -15.00 18.47
C ILE A 24 34.60 -14.23 17.28
N LEU A 25 34.32 -12.93 17.16
CA LEU A 25 35.34 -11.87 17.24
C LEU A 25 34.78 -10.49 16.81
N LEU A 26 35.26 -9.49 17.56
CA LEU A 26 35.44 -8.08 17.19
C LEU A 26 34.22 -7.16 17.32
N ALA A 27 34.08 -6.68 18.56
CA ALA A 27 33.70 -5.31 18.85
C ALA A 27 34.56 -4.33 18.03
N GLY A 28 33.99 -3.82 16.94
CA GLY A 28 34.48 -2.67 16.20
C GLY A 28 33.67 -1.44 16.60
N LEU A 29 34.11 -0.77 17.67
CA LEU A 29 33.60 0.51 18.12
C LEU A 29 34.00 1.60 17.12
N ALA A 30 33.22 1.76 16.04
CA ALA A 30 33.40 2.86 15.09
C ALA A 30 32.77 4.13 15.68
N LEU A 31 33.61 4.98 16.28
CA LEU A 31 33.33 6.39 16.49
C LEU A 31 33.02 7.04 15.14
N LEU A 32 31.75 7.19 14.80
CA LEU A 32 31.33 8.18 13.80
C LEU A 32 31.25 9.53 14.50
N ALA A 33 32.21 10.37 14.13
CA ALA A 33 32.27 11.77 14.52
C ALA A 33 30.96 12.46 14.16
N LEU A 34 30.30 13.01 15.17
CA LEU A 34 29.25 14.00 15.05
C LEU A 34 29.80 15.19 14.25
N SER A 35 29.49 15.24 12.95
CA SER A 35 29.60 16.46 12.18
C SER A 35 28.59 17.44 12.76
N ALA A 36 29.11 18.45 13.45
CA ALA A 36 28.35 19.60 13.91
C ALA A 36 27.62 20.23 12.72
N CYS A 37 26.30 20.07 12.68
CA CYS A 37 25.46 20.95 11.90
C CYS A 37 25.53 22.34 12.55
N PRO A 38 25.86 23.40 11.80
CA PRO A 38 25.78 24.75 12.34
C PRO A 38 24.33 25.05 12.76
N ASP A 39 24.17 25.48 14.02
CA ASP A 39 22.98 26.15 14.52
C ASP A 39 22.75 27.43 13.71
N GLU A 40 22.02 27.33 12.61
CA GLU A 40 21.36 28.50 12.02
C GLU A 40 20.10 28.76 12.86
N PRO A 41 19.89 29.99 13.37
CA PRO A 41 18.68 30.31 14.09
C PRO A 41 17.49 30.09 13.15
N ALA A 42 16.64 29.12 13.48
CA ALA A 42 15.36 28.95 12.86
C ALA A 42 14.57 30.24 13.08
N ASP A 43 14.54 31.10 12.06
CA ASP A 43 13.47 32.05 11.90
C ASP A 43 12.19 31.22 11.86
N ASP A 44 11.40 31.38 12.92
CA ASP A 44 10.07 30.81 13.15
C ASP A 44 9.21 31.04 11.90
N ALA A 45 9.27 30.10 10.95
CA ALA A 45 8.26 29.98 9.91
C ALA A 45 6.99 29.61 10.67
N GLY A 46 6.19 30.63 10.99
CA GLY A 46 4.96 30.55 11.79
C GLY A 46 3.87 29.68 11.16
N VAL A 47 4.17 28.40 10.97
CA VAL A 47 3.19 27.32 11.01
C VAL A 47 3.12 26.91 12.48
N GLY A 48 2.41 27.71 13.28
CA GLY A 48 2.09 27.36 14.65
C GLY A 48 1.34 26.04 14.67
N SER A 49 2.07 24.93 14.81
CA SER A 49 1.55 23.62 15.20
C SER A 49 1.26 23.63 16.70
N ASP A 50 0.69 24.73 17.19
CA ASP A 50 0.05 24.73 18.48
C ASP A 50 -1.05 23.68 18.35
N ARG A 51 -0.90 22.60 19.11
CA ARG A 51 -1.76 21.43 19.33
C ARG A 51 -3.26 21.71 19.57
N SER A 52 -3.72 22.93 19.30
CA SER A 52 -4.91 23.56 19.85
C SER A 52 -6.11 23.57 18.90
N GLY A 53 -6.01 23.07 17.67
CA GLY A 53 -7.16 23.13 16.78
C GLY A 53 -7.07 22.18 15.61
N CYS A 54 -7.81 21.08 15.69
CA CYS A 54 -8.43 20.53 14.50
C CYS A 54 -9.44 21.57 14.02
N GLY A 55 -8.94 22.55 13.25
CA GLY A 55 -9.70 23.68 12.74
C GLY A 55 -10.12 24.71 13.77
N GLU A 56 -10.83 25.73 13.28
CA GLU A 56 -11.49 26.73 14.11
C GLU A 56 -12.74 26.14 14.80
N PRO A 57 -13.24 26.74 15.90
CA PRO A 57 -14.51 26.33 16.49
C PRO A 57 -15.66 26.32 15.46
N GLY A 58 -16.32 25.17 15.30
CA GLY A 58 -17.38 24.98 14.30
C GLY A 58 -16.92 24.30 13.00
N SER A 59 -15.65 23.93 12.91
CA SER A 59 -15.09 23.10 11.83
C SER A 59 -15.55 21.64 11.87
N HIS A 60 -16.23 21.18 12.92
CA HIS A 60 -16.65 19.79 13.08
C HIS A 60 -15.51 18.75 12.98
N SER A 61 -14.25 19.15 13.20
CA SER A 61 -13.14 18.22 13.39
C SER A 61 -12.72 18.13 14.87
N MET A 62 -12.26 16.95 15.28
CA MET A 62 -11.81 16.66 16.63
C MET A 62 -10.42 16.01 16.63
N PRO A 63 -9.57 16.28 17.63
CA PRO A 63 -8.26 15.66 17.72
C PRO A 63 -8.35 14.17 18.07
N ILE A 64 -7.62 13.35 17.32
CA ILE A 64 -7.32 11.96 17.63
C ILE A 64 -5.82 11.82 17.89
N GLY A 65 -5.48 11.43 19.12
CA GLY A 65 -4.09 11.29 19.55
C GLY A 65 -3.36 12.63 19.61
N ASP A 66 -2.04 12.58 19.41
CA ASP A 66 -1.17 13.75 19.61
C ASP A 66 -0.99 14.63 18.35
N HIS A 67 -1.32 14.12 17.17
CA HIS A 67 -0.96 14.72 15.88
C HIS A 67 -1.98 14.49 14.74
N SER A 68 -3.20 14.05 15.02
CA SER A 68 -4.19 13.76 13.97
C SER A 68 -5.55 14.37 14.28
N CYS A 69 -6.31 14.68 13.24
CA CYS A 69 -7.65 15.23 13.29
C CYS A 69 -8.60 14.30 12.51
N VAL A 70 -9.83 14.19 12.98
CA VAL A 70 -10.90 13.46 12.30
C VAL A 70 -12.18 14.31 12.32
N CYS A 71 -13.04 14.14 11.32
CA CYS A 71 -14.37 14.74 11.34
C CYS A 71 -15.30 14.07 12.37
N GLU A 72 -16.23 14.84 12.92
CA GLU A 72 -17.35 14.34 13.72
C GLU A 72 -18.23 13.40 12.87
N PRO A 73 -18.89 12.38 13.48
CA PRO A 73 -19.82 11.53 12.75
C PRO A 73 -20.91 12.35 12.04
N GLY A 74 -21.09 12.10 10.73
CA GLY A 74 -22.02 12.88 9.88
C GLY A 74 -21.38 14.10 9.21
N TYR A 75 -20.05 14.20 9.22
CA TYR A 75 -19.27 15.21 8.52
C TYR A 75 -18.09 14.57 7.77
N ASP A 76 -17.68 15.20 6.68
CA ASP A 76 -16.49 14.83 5.89
C ASP A 76 -15.63 16.07 5.58
N TRP A 77 -14.38 15.91 5.17
CA TRP A 77 -13.51 17.05 4.87
C TRP A 77 -14.09 17.92 3.75
N CYS A 78 -14.18 19.23 3.98
CA CYS A 78 -14.73 20.16 2.99
C CYS A 78 -13.87 20.26 1.72
N ASP A 79 -12.56 20.06 1.85
CA ASP A 79 -11.58 20.18 0.77
C ASP A 79 -10.54 19.07 0.93
N GLU A 80 -10.70 17.98 0.17
CA GLU A 80 -9.80 16.83 0.18
C GLU A 80 -8.38 17.16 -0.32
N ASP A 81 -8.22 18.25 -1.07
CA ASP A 81 -6.93 18.68 -1.63
C ASP A 81 -6.15 19.62 -0.68
N SER A 82 -6.80 20.10 0.39
CA SER A 82 -6.19 21.02 1.35
C SER A 82 -5.58 20.31 2.54
N LEU A 83 -4.24 20.20 2.56
CA LEU A 83 -3.51 19.62 3.70
C LEU A 83 -3.49 20.49 4.96
N ILE A 84 -4.05 21.71 4.90
CA ILE A 84 -4.04 22.68 6.01
C ILE A 84 -5.43 23.14 6.42
N ASP A 85 -6.48 22.77 5.67
CA ASP A 85 -7.86 23.07 6.05
C ASP A 85 -8.44 21.88 6.81
N PHE A 86 -8.85 22.13 8.06
CA PHE A 86 -9.46 21.14 8.92
C PHE A 86 -10.97 21.34 9.04
N ALA A 87 -11.60 22.08 8.12
CA ALA A 87 -13.04 22.21 8.05
C ALA A 87 -13.67 20.90 7.55
N CYS A 88 -14.64 20.42 8.32
CA CYS A 88 -15.54 19.33 7.95
C CYS A 88 -16.93 19.89 7.61
N CYS A 89 -17.45 19.45 6.48
CA CYS A 89 -18.73 19.83 5.94
C CYS A 89 -19.77 18.77 6.28
N PRO A 90 -21.02 19.15 6.59
CA PRO A 90 -22.09 18.17 6.73
C PRO A 90 -22.15 17.35 5.45
N VAL A 91 -22.18 16.04 5.59
CA VAL A 91 -22.47 15.18 4.45
C VAL A 91 -23.95 15.35 4.11
N ASP A 92 -24.23 16.10 3.03
CA ASP A 92 -25.58 16.42 2.53
C ASP A 92 -26.38 15.15 2.13
N ASP A 93 -25.69 14.02 2.09
CA ASP A 93 -26.28 12.69 2.08
C ASP A 93 -25.50 11.84 3.09
N PRO A 94 -26.11 11.28 4.15
CA PRO A 94 -25.43 10.26 4.95
C PRO A 94 -24.99 9.04 4.12
N ASP A 95 -25.37 8.96 2.85
CA ASP A 95 -24.85 8.01 1.84
C ASP A 95 -23.47 8.39 1.25
N THR A 96 -22.79 9.43 1.74
CA THR A 96 -21.31 9.54 1.57
C THR A 96 -20.54 8.66 2.55
N GLY A 97 -21.25 7.80 3.29
CA GLY A 97 -20.76 6.43 3.45
C GLY A 97 -20.66 5.78 2.08
N GLY A 98 -19.66 6.18 1.27
CA GLY A 98 -19.34 5.55 0.00
C GLY A 98 -19.44 4.06 0.21
N GLU A 99 -20.32 3.41 -0.56
CA GLU A 99 -20.85 2.08 -0.27
C GLU A 99 -19.73 1.21 0.32
N THR A 100 -19.73 1.06 1.65
CA THR A 100 -18.68 0.33 2.35
C THR A 100 -18.73 -1.05 1.73
N GLY A 101 -17.62 -1.48 1.11
CA GLY A 101 -17.67 -2.71 0.34
C GLY A 101 -18.07 -3.88 1.23
N GLU A 102 -18.38 -5.01 0.60
CA GLU A 102 -18.83 -6.17 1.36
C GLU A 102 -17.71 -6.64 2.30
N ALA A 103 -17.97 -6.63 3.60
CA ALA A 103 -17.03 -7.12 4.60
C ALA A 103 -16.65 -8.59 4.32
N PRO A 104 -15.46 -9.03 4.76
CA PRO A 104 -15.03 -10.42 4.58
C PRO A 104 -16.07 -11.42 5.11
N ALA A 105 -16.31 -12.49 4.35
CA ALA A 105 -17.28 -13.52 4.72
C ALA A 105 -16.88 -14.36 5.94
N GLN A 106 -15.60 -14.36 6.30
CA GLN A 106 -15.07 -15.07 7.47
C GLN A 106 -15.41 -14.31 8.77
N PRO A 107 -15.60 -15.01 9.90
CA PRO A 107 -15.90 -14.33 11.16
C PRO A 107 -14.73 -13.44 11.60
N CYS A 108 -15.06 -12.28 12.17
CA CYS A 108 -14.12 -11.53 12.99
C CYS A 108 -14.45 -11.81 14.45
N ASP A 109 -13.62 -12.66 15.07
CA ASP A 109 -13.71 -13.05 16.48
C ASP A 109 -12.33 -12.95 17.13
N ALA A 110 -12.22 -13.36 18.40
CA ALA A 110 -10.98 -13.29 19.16
C ALA A 110 -9.82 -14.09 18.53
N ASP A 111 -10.11 -15.11 17.71
CA ASP A 111 -9.06 -15.89 17.02
C ASP A 111 -8.52 -15.15 15.79
N HIS A 112 -9.23 -14.13 15.30
CA HIS A 112 -8.86 -13.30 14.16
C HIS A 112 -8.53 -11.86 14.55
N LEU A 113 -8.43 -11.56 15.85
CA LEU A 113 -8.05 -10.23 16.35
C LEU A 113 -6.74 -9.75 15.70
N GLU A 114 -6.73 -8.50 15.22
CA GLU A 114 -5.61 -7.86 14.49
C GLU A 114 -5.31 -8.48 13.11
N GLN A 115 -6.12 -9.41 12.62
CA GLN A 115 -5.97 -9.88 11.25
C GLN A 115 -6.35 -8.78 10.26
N ILE A 116 -5.53 -8.64 9.22
CA ILE A 116 -5.78 -7.77 8.08
C ILE A 116 -6.09 -8.64 6.87
N VAL A 117 -7.10 -8.26 6.10
CA VAL A 117 -7.46 -8.92 4.86
C VAL A 117 -7.73 -7.90 3.76
N CYS A 118 -7.51 -8.35 2.53
CA CYS A 118 -7.85 -7.62 1.32
C CYS A 118 -9.08 -8.27 0.70
N VAL A 119 -10.09 -7.49 0.34
CA VAL A 119 -11.32 -7.96 -0.31
C VAL A 119 -11.47 -7.22 -1.62
N ASP A 120 -11.64 -7.94 -2.72
CA ASP A 120 -11.86 -7.33 -4.04
C ASP A 120 -13.20 -6.58 -4.07
N ASP A 121 -13.19 -5.35 -4.56
CA ASP A 121 -14.42 -4.60 -4.84
C ASP A 121 -15.01 -5.06 -6.19
N PRO A 122 -16.25 -5.58 -6.22
CA PRO A 122 -16.89 -5.98 -7.48
C PRO A 122 -17.15 -4.79 -8.43
N GLN A 123 -17.25 -3.56 -7.93
CA GLN A 123 -17.42 -2.36 -8.74
C GLN A 123 -16.09 -1.89 -9.37
N GLN A 124 -14.97 -2.15 -8.69
CA GLN A 124 -13.62 -1.77 -9.11
C GLN A 124 -12.68 -2.98 -9.05
N PRO A 125 -12.74 -3.89 -10.04
CA PRO A 125 -11.96 -5.12 -10.00
C PRO A 125 -10.45 -4.84 -10.07
N GLY A 126 -9.69 -5.65 -9.33
CA GLY A 126 -8.23 -5.61 -9.30
C GLY A 126 -7.68 -4.87 -8.08
N PRO A 127 -6.34 -4.79 -7.95
CA PRO A 127 -5.71 -4.35 -6.71
C PRO A 127 -6.14 -2.96 -6.25
N ALA A 128 -6.35 -2.04 -7.19
CA ALA A 128 -6.64 -0.64 -6.89
C ALA A 128 -8.04 -0.36 -6.37
N GLY A 129 -9.00 -1.25 -6.62
CA GLY A 129 -10.31 -1.18 -5.98
C GLY A 129 -10.44 -2.07 -4.75
N ALA A 130 -9.44 -2.92 -4.46
CA ALA A 130 -9.53 -3.82 -3.33
C ALA A 130 -9.50 -3.06 -1.99
N LEU A 131 -10.39 -3.44 -1.09
CA LEU A 131 -10.59 -2.81 0.21
C LEU A 131 -9.80 -3.55 1.29
N VAL A 132 -9.23 -2.80 2.22
CA VAL A 132 -8.49 -3.35 3.35
C VAL A 132 -9.39 -3.37 4.58
N TRP A 133 -9.51 -4.54 5.20
CA TRP A 133 -10.29 -4.74 6.41
C TRP A 133 -9.40 -5.22 7.54
N ALA A 134 -9.63 -4.71 8.75
CA ALA A 134 -9.00 -5.16 9.98
C ALA A 134 -10.05 -5.73 10.94
N CYS A 135 -9.73 -6.85 11.58
CA CYS A 135 -10.58 -7.43 12.60
C CYS A 135 -10.23 -6.87 13.99
N ASN A 136 -11.21 -6.30 14.69
CA ASN A 136 -11.05 -5.80 16.05
C ASN A 136 -11.46 -6.82 17.14
N GLY A 137 -11.67 -8.09 16.75
CA GLY A 137 -12.13 -9.18 17.62
C GLY A 137 -13.65 -9.29 17.77
N GLU A 138 -14.43 -8.34 17.21
CA GLU A 138 -15.89 -8.36 17.24
C GLU A 138 -16.51 -8.18 15.84
N ARG A 139 -15.87 -7.38 14.98
CA ARG A 139 -16.31 -7.12 13.60
C ARG A 139 -15.16 -6.69 12.71
N TRP A 140 -15.34 -6.88 11.42
CA TRP A 140 -14.49 -6.27 10.41
C TRP A 140 -14.73 -4.76 10.36
N VAL A 141 -13.64 -4.01 10.32
CA VAL A 141 -13.62 -2.56 10.17
C VAL A 141 -12.78 -2.26 8.93
N GLU A 142 -13.36 -1.55 7.97
CA GLU A 142 -12.60 -1.07 6.81
C GLU A 142 -11.54 -0.08 7.30
N VAL A 143 -10.34 -0.15 6.73
CA VAL A 143 -9.22 0.73 7.06
C VAL A 143 -8.76 1.46 5.80
N PRO A 144 -9.46 2.53 5.39
CA PRO A 144 -9.08 3.31 4.22
C PRO A 144 -7.65 3.81 4.34
N GLY A 145 -6.91 3.77 3.22
CA GLY A 145 -5.52 4.25 3.16
C GLY A 145 -4.47 3.34 3.81
N TYR A 146 -4.84 2.23 4.44
CA TYR A 146 -3.88 1.32 5.09
C TYR A 146 -2.82 0.79 4.12
N ALA A 147 -3.22 0.41 2.90
CA ALA A 147 -2.28 -0.05 1.89
C ALA A 147 -1.18 0.99 1.58
N THR A 148 -1.57 2.27 1.44
CA THR A 148 -0.62 3.37 1.20
C THR A 148 0.31 3.57 2.38
N PHE A 149 -0.22 3.55 3.61
CA PHE A 149 0.59 3.63 4.83
C PHE A 149 1.64 2.51 4.89
N GLU A 150 1.22 1.26 4.64
CA GLU A 150 2.11 0.10 4.65
C GLU A 150 3.23 0.24 3.61
N CYS A 151 2.89 0.64 2.38
CA CYS A 151 3.88 0.87 1.32
C CYS A 151 4.85 2.02 1.65
N GLN A 152 4.36 3.11 2.24
CA GLN A 152 5.21 4.23 2.66
C GLN A 152 6.18 3.84 3.79
N SER A 153 5.76 2.97 4.71
CA SER A 153 6.65 2.43 5.75
C SER A 153 7.82 1.62 5.18
N GLN A 154 7.66 1.10 3.96
CA GLN A 154 8.66 0.36 3.21
C GLN A 154 9.41 1.23 2.17
N ALA A 155 9.31 2.56 2.29
CA ALA A 155 9.93 3.55 1.40
C ALA A 155 9.44 3.57 -0.06
N PHE A 156 8.23 3.06 -0.31
CA PHE A 156 7.50 3.31 -1.56
C PHE A 156 6.71 4.61 -1.49
N ALA A 157 6.38 5.18 -2.65
CA ALA A 157 5.68 6.46 -2.70
C ALA A 157 4.17 6.31 -2.42
N PHE A 158 3.59 5.20 -2.89
CA PHE A 158 2.16 4.92 -2.80
C PHE A 158 1.89 3.42 -2.90
N ALA A 159 0.66 3.01 -2.60
CA ALA A 159 0.16 1.68 -2.93
C ALA A 159 -0.68 1.73 -4.20
N TYR A 160 -0.49 0.75 -5.08
CA TYR A 160 -1.50 0.41 -6.07
C TYR A 160 -2.74 -0.20 -5.43
N GLY A 161 -2.58 -0.85 -4.27
CA GLY A 161 -3.66 -1.49 -3.52
C GLY A 161 -3.17 -2.79 -2.88
N CYS A 162 -4.04 -3.79 -2.78
CA CYS A 162 -3.70 -5.09 -2.20
C CYS A 162 -4.28 -6.25 -3.00
N VAL A 163 -3.77 -7.46 -2.75
CA VAL A 163 -4.38 -8.71 -3.21
C VAL A 163 -4.57 -9.69 -2.05
N PRO A 164 -5.63 -10.52 -2.07
CA PRO A 164 -5.82 -11.56 -1.07
C PRO A 164 -4.67 -12.59 -1.09
N ALA A 165 -4.11 -12.90 0.08
CA ALA A 165 -3.09 -13.94 0.25
C ALA A 165 -3.14 -14.53 1.67
N ASP A 166 -2.62 -15.75 1.83
CA ASP A 166 -2.58 -16.51 3.08
C ASP A 166 -1.12 -16.62 3.58
N PRO A 167 -0.77 -16.20 4.81
CA PRO A 167 -1.66 -15.78 5.90
C PRO A 167 -2.00 -14.30 5.97
N GLN A 168 -1.40 -13.47 5.11
CA GLN A 168 -1.56 -12.02 5.11
C GLN A 168 -1.69 -11.51 3.68
N PRO A 169 -2.43 -10.42 3.44
CA PRO A 169 -2.54 -9.81 2.13
C PRO A 169 -1.18 -9.33 1.62
N ILE A 170 -1.03 -9.27 0.31
CA ILE A 170 0.15 -8.68 -0.33
C ILE A 170 -0.23 -7.26 -0.75
N PHE A 171 0.51 -6.27 -0.25
CA PHE A 171 0.38 -4.88 -0.68
C PHE A 171 1.24 -4.64 -1.90
N LEU A 172 0.63 -4.11 -2.95
CA LEU A 172 1.31 -3.83 -4.21
C LEU A 172 1.77 -2.37 -4.18
N CYS A 173 3.07 -2.16 -4.01
CA CYS A 173 3.64 -0.82 -3.82
C CYS A 173 4.25 -0.26 -5.11
N GLY A 174 4.16 1.06 -5.28
CA GLY A 174 4.58 1.80 -6.47
C GLY A 174 5.65 2.88 -6.22
N HIS A 175 6.35 3.26 -7.30
CA HIS A 175 7.31 4.35 -7.32
C HIS A 175 6.82 5.49 -8.23
N GLY A 176 7.20 6.72 -7.94
CA GLY A 176 6.79 7.89 -8.72
C GLY A 176 5.58 8.61 -8.11
N PRO A 177 4.76 9.29 -8.92
CA PRO A 177 3.81 10.28 -8.41
C PRO A 177 2.57 9.69 -7.73
N GLY A 178 2.13 8.47 -8.09
CA GLY A 178 0.95 7.83 -7.48
C GLY A 178 -0.38 8.54 -7.78
N THR A 179 -0.35 9.60 -8.58
CA THR A 179 -1.55 10.32 -9.03
C THR A 179 -2.44 9.38 -9.85
N THR A 180 -3.73 9.66 -9.87
CA THR A 180 -4.68 8.97 -10.75
C THR A 180 -4.24 9.11 -12.21
N CYS A 181 -4.48 8.07 -12.98
CA CYS A 181 -4.22 8.07 -14.41
C CYS A 181 -5.23 8.96 -15.14
N GLU A 182 -4.73 9.96 -15.86
CA GLU A 182 -5.53 10.72 -16.83
C GLU A 182 -5.75 9.87 -18.09
N GLU A 183 -6.89 10.05 -18.76
CA GLU A 183 -7.09 9.49 -20.10
C GLU A 183 -6.08 10.12 -21.07
N GLY A 184 -5.03 9.39 -21.44
CA GLY A 184 -3.92 9.94 -22.21
C GLY A 184 -3.09 8.88 -22.94
N PRO A 185 -2.13 9.31 -23.78
CA PRO A 185 -1.25 8.39 -24.50
C PRO A 185 -0.54 7.48 -23.49
N GLY A 186 -0.46 6.19 -23.83
CA GLY A 186 0.17 5.15 -22.99
C GLY A 186 1.59 5.52 -22.58
N GLY A 187 2.19 4.70 -21.71
CA GLY A 187 3.42 5.05 -20.99
C GLY A 187 4.57 5.59 -21.85
N LEU A 188 5.55 6.22 -21.21
CA LEU A 188 6.76 6.76 -21.82
C LEU A 188 7.99 5.99 -21.32
N CYS A 189 8.87 5.58 -22.23
CA CYS A 189 10.19 5.09 -21.82
C CYS A 189 11.04 6.26 -21.32
N VAL A 190 11.32 6.28 -20.02
CA VAL A 190 12.32 7.19 -19.44
C VAL A 190 13.72 6.74 -19.89
N ASP A 191 13.95 5.43 -19.88
CA ASP A 191 15.11 4.79 -20.51
C ASP A 191 14.76 3.34 -20.96
N ASN A 192 15.77 2.51 -21.26
CA ASN A 192 15.54 1.14 -21.73
C ASN A 192 15.00 0.18 -20.64
N GLU A 193 15.17 0.51 -19.38
CA GLU A 193 14.76 -0.27 -18.22
C GLU A 193 13.59 0.39 -17.47
N ILE A 194 13.44 1.70 -17.52
CA ILE A 194 12.47 2.48 -16.76
C ILE A 194 11.34 3.01 -17.66
N ILE A 195 10.11 2.83 -17.21
CA ILE A 195 8.89 3.34 -17.85
C ILE A 195 8.12 4.25 -16.89
N ASP A 196 7.60 5.37 -17.40
CA ASP A 196 6.54 6.18 -16.79
C ASP A 196 5.21 5.72 -17.38
N THR A 197 4.39 4.98 -16.64
CA THR A 197 3.16 4.39 -17.17
C THR A 197 2.06 4.34 -16.11
N CYS A 198 0.87 3.97 -16.55
CA CYS A 198 -0.25 3.64 -15.69
C CYS A 198 -0.24 2.15 -15.36
N VAL A 199 -0.25 1.85 -14.06
CA VAL A 199 -0.42 0.49 -13.55
C VAL A 199 -1.55 0.54 -12.52
N TRP A 200 -2.58 -0.28 -12.74
CA TRP A 200 -3.78 -0.34 -11.90
C TRP A 200 -4.36 1.05 -11.54
N GLY A 201 -4.50 1.93 -12.55
CA GLY A 201 -5.10 3.26 -12.38
C GLY A 201 -4.22 4.32 -11.70
N ARG A 202 -2.98 3.97 -11.33
CA ARG A 202 -2.01 4.90 -10.72
C ARG A 202 -0.82 5.13 -11.63
N ARG A 203 -0.40 6.39 -11.74
CA ARG A 203 0.81 6.76 -12.49
C ARG A 203 2.06 6.36 -11.71
N THR A 204 2.93 5.62 -12.36
CA THR A 204 4.15 5.06 -11.78
C THR A 204 5.35 5.30 -12.69
N ILE A 205 6.52 5.47 -12.08
CA ILE A 205 7.81 5.49 -12.78
C ILE A 205 8.66 4.37 -12.23
N ASP A 206 8.85 3.31 -13.00
CA ASP A 206 9.37 2.04 -12.47
C ASP A 206 10.16 1.23 -13.49
N ARG A 207 10.93 0.26 -13.00
CA ARG A 207 11.70 -0.67 -13.80
C ARG A 207 10.81 -1.74 -14.39
N CYS A 208 10.91 -1.94 -15.70
CA CYS A 208 10.21 -3.00 -16.42
C CYS A 208 10.51 -4.41 -15.87
N SER A 209 11.69 -4.65 -15.27
CA SER A 209 11.96 -5.91 -14.59
C SER A 209 11.06 -6.14 -13.37
N ARG A 210 10.81 -5.08 -12.59
CA ARG A 210 9.94 -5.14 -11.42
C ARG A 210 8.47 -5.30 -11.83
N LEU A 211 8.04 -4.51 -12.83
CA LEU A 211 6.69 -4.61 -13.38
C LEU A 211 6.41 -6.02 -13.92
N CYS A 212 7.30 -6.56 -14.76
CA CYS A 212 7.12 -7.89 -15.35
C CYS A 212 7.24 -9.02 -14.32
N GLY A 213 8.18 -8.91 -13.36
CA GLY A 213 8.49 -10.01 -12.46
C GLY A 213 7.80 -9.95 -11.11
N GLU A 214 8.02 -8.88 -10.34
CA GLU A 214 7.48 -8.78 -8.98
C GLU A 214 6.00 -8.43 -8.96
N LEU A 215 5.55 -7.56 -9.88
CA LEU A 215 4.15 -7.15 -9.97
C LEU A 215 3.33 -7.98 -10.95
N GLU A 216 3.98 -8.86 -11.72
CA GLU A 216 3.36 -9.74 -12.72
C GLU A 216 2.32 -9.02 -13.59
N VAL A 217 2.57 -7.76 -13.99
CA VAL A 217 1.56 -6.96 -14.73
C VAL A 217 1.23 -7.55 -16.11
N ASN A 218 2.09 -8.45 -16.60
CA ASN A 218 1.93 -9.20 -17.84
C ASN A 218 1.61 -10.68 -17.62
N GLY A 219 1.33 -11.09 -16.38
CA GLY A 219 1.13 -12.47 -15.95
C GLY A 219 2.35 -13.08 -15.26
N PRO A 220 2.21 -14.28 -14.68
CA PRO A 220 3.28 -14.95 -13.96
C PRO A 220 4.35 -15.51 -14.89
N GLY A 221 5.57 -15.67 -14.35
CA GLY A 221 6.66 -16.38 -15.02
C GLY A 221 7.62 -15.51 -15.84
N PHE A 222 7.42 -14.19 -15.88
CA PHE A 222 8.41 -13.26 -16.41
C PHE A 222 9.38 -12.85 -15.30
N ALA A 223 10.67 -12.70 -15.61
CA ALA A 223 11.68 -12.26 -14.62
C ALA A 223 12.34 -10.93 -15.01
N GLY A 224 12.09 -10.45 -16.22
CA GLY A 224 12.69 -9.23 -16.72
C GLY A 224 11.83 -8.55 -17.77
N GLY A 225 12.12 -7.29 -18.03
CA GLY A 225 11.41 -6.50 -19.03
C GLY A 225 12.27 -5.33 -19.49
N ASN A 226 12.05 -4.84 -20.69
CA ASN A 226 12.66 -3.61 -21.17
C ASN A 226 11.58 -2.72 -21.75
N CYS A 227 11.72 -1.42 -21.54
CA CYS A 227 10.80 -0.47 -22.13
C CYS A 227 11.02 -0.40 -23.64
N LYS A 228 9.92 -0.45 -24.40
CA LYS A 228 9.91 -0.26 -25.85
C LYS A 228 8.78 0.67 -26.25
N THR A 229 9.09 1.62 -27.12
CA THR A 229 8.08 2.38 -27.84
C THR A 229 7.41 1.49 -28.89
N ILE A 230 6.09 1.40 -28.85
CA ILE A 230 5.20 0.72 -29.76
C ILE A 230 4.47 1.80 -30.58
N ASP A 231 4.44 1.63 -31.91
CA ASP A 231 3.72 2.50 -32.84
C ASP A 231 4.01 4.00 -32.70
N ALA A 232 5.27 4.32 -32.40
CA ALA A 232 5.85 5.67 -32.29
C ALA A 232 5.28 6.60 -31.19
N GLU A 233 4.19 6.24 -30.51
CA GLU A 233 3.51 7.11 -29.54
C GLU A 233 3.21 6.46 -28.18
N GLN A 234 3.31 5.13 -28.06
CA GLN A 234 3.06 4.42 -26.81
C GLN A 234 4.33 3.71 -26.36
N ALA A 235 4.54 3.55 -25.06
CA ALA A 235 5.55 2.64 -24.55
C ALA A 235 4.95 1.58 -23.65
N ALA A 236 5.58 0.41 -23.67
CA ALA A 236 5.24 -0.71 -22.79
C ALA A 236 6.50 -1.46 -22.39
N CYS A 237 6.40 -2.20 -21.28
CA CYS A 237 7.41 -3.17 -20.91
C CYS A 237 7.24 -4.43 -21.75
N VAL A 238 8.27 -4.75 -22.53
CA VAL A 238 8.36 -6.03 -23.23
C VAL A 238 9.02 -7.03 -22.28
N CYS A 239 8.17 -7.87 -21.66
CA CYS A 239 8.57 -8.87 -20.69
C CYS A 239 9.26 -10.07 -21.34
N ARG A 240 10.16 -10.71 -20.59
CA ARG A 240 10.94 -11.88 -20.98
C ARG A 240 10.88 -12.91 -19.86
N GLU A 241 10.69 -14.16 -20.24
CA GLU A 241 10.81 -15.32 -19.36
C GLU A 241 12.25 -15.49 -18.84
#